data_AF-A0A2V9QHM9-F1
#
_entry.id   AF-A0A2V9QHM9-F1
#
_cell.length_a   1.000
_cell.length_b   1.000
_cell.length_c   1.000
_cell.angle_alpha   90.00
_cell.angle_beta   90.00
_cell.angle_gamma   90.00
#
_symmetry.space_group_name_H-M   'P 1'
#
loop_
_entity.id
_entity.type
_entity.pdbx_description
1 polymer ?
#
loop_
_entity_poly.entity_id
_entity_poly.type
_entity_poly.pdbx_seq_one_letter_code
_entity_poly.pdbx_strand_id
1 'polypeptide(L)' 'TVLANIVLHGKVGKEMTMPPMEAQLNDEQIATVLTYIRQNWGVRASAVDVETVSQVRQATRDRIKPWTEEELQKLLKK' A
#
# COMPACT_ATOMS: atom_id res chain seq x y z
N THR A 1 -0.19 2.06 6.57
CA THR A 1 -0.23 3.09 5.51
C THR A 1 0.77 2.82 4.39
N VAL A 2 2.06 2.53 4.68
CA VAL A 2 3.08 2.26 3.64
C VAL A 2 2.71 1.11 2.68
N LEU A 3 2.17 0.01 3.18
CA LEU A 3 1.73 -1.09 2.31
C LEU A 3 0.57 -0.67 1.38
N ALA A 4 -0.36 0.16 1.87
CA ALA A 4 -1.43 0.70 1.04
C ALA A 4 -0.89 1.61 -0.07
N ASN A 5 0.12 2.44 0.24
CA ASN A 5 0.81 3.26 -0.76
C ASN A 5 1.40 2.40 -1.91
N ILE A 6 2.05 1.29 -1.56
CA ILE A 6 2.64 0.37 -2.54
C ILE A 6 1.56 -0.33 -3.38
N VAL A 7 0.47 -0.78 -2.77
CA VAL A 7 -0.60 -1.47 -3.51
C VAL A 7 -1.31 -0.51 -4.47
N LEU A 8 -1.59 0.73 -4.04
CA LEU A 8 -2.27 1.72 -4.88
C LEU A 8 -1.40 2.13 -6.07
N HIS A 9 -0.16 2.55 -5.80
CA HIS A 9 0.67 3.25 -6.79
C HIS A 9 1.82 2.41 -7.35
N GLY A 10 2.03 1.21 -6.82
CA GLY A 10 3.17 0.37 -7.17
C GLY A 10 4.46 0.81 -6.49
N LYS A 11 5.53 0.05 -6.74
CA LYS A 11 6.88 0.34 -6.23
C LYS A 11 7.93 -0.06 -7.26
N VAL A 12 8.88 0.83 -7.53
CA VAL A 12 10.08 0.49 -8.30
C VAL A 12 11.02 -0.31 -7.40
N GLY A 13 11.20 -1.59 -7.71
CA GLY A 13 12.22 -2.43 -7.11
C GLY A 13 13.52 -2.42 -7.91
N LYS A 14 14.57 -3.03 -7.36
CA LYS A 14 15.89 -3.14 -8.03
C LYS A 14 15.84 -3.99 -9.30
N GLU A 15 15.00 -5.02 -9.30
CA GLU A 15 14.90 -5.99 -10.42
C GLU A 15 13.50 -6.03 -11.04
N MET A 16 12.46 -5.76 -10.24
CA MET A 16 11.07 -5.79 -10.68
C MET A 16 10.32 -4.55 -10.17
N THR A 17 9.49 -3.98 -11.03
CA THR A 17 8.55 -2.93 -10.67
C THR A 17 7.19 -3.56 -10.38
N MET A 18 6.68 -3.33 -9.19
CA MET A 18 5.30 -3.69 -8.86
C MET A 18 4.37 -2.67 -9.53
N PRO A 19 3.45 -3.11 -10.41
CA PRO A 19 2.48 -2.20 -11.03
C PRO A 19 1.46 -1.70 -10.00
N PRO A 20 0.87 -0.51 -10.24
CA PRO A 20 -0.23 0.00 -9.43
C PRO A 20 -1.48 -0.89 -9.56
N MET A 21 -2.20 -1.09 -8.46
CA MET A 21 -3.46 -1.84 -8.42
C MET A 21 -4.67 -0.94 -8.16
N GLU A 22 -4.49 0.39 -8.05
CA GLU A 22 -5.57 1.33 -7.69
C GLU A 22 -6.80 1.27 -8.61
N ALA A 23 -6.61 0.98 -9.90
CA ALA A 23 -7.67 0.92 -10.90
C ALA A 23 -8.41 -0.43 -10.90
N GLN A 24 -7.81 -1.46 -10.30
CA GLN A 24 -8.32 -2.83 -10.31
C GLN A 24 -9.02 -3.20 -9.00
N LEU A 25 -8.60 -2.61 -7.88
CA LEU A 25 -9.06 -2.96 -6.55
C LEU A 25 -9.69 -1.76 -5.83
N ASN A 26 -10.83 -1.99 -5.19
CA ASN A 26 -11.43 -1.03 -4.28
C ASN A 26 -10.78 -1.07 -2.88
N ASP A 27 -11.16 -0.14 -2.01
CA ASP A 27 -10.53 0.02 -0.69
C ASP A 27 -10.72 -1.20 0.23
N GLU A 28 -11.89 -1.85 0.15
CA GLU A 28 -12.21 -3.05 0.94
C GLU A 28 -11.38 -4.26 0.51
N GLN A 29 -11.23 -4.46 -0.80
CA GLN A 29 -10.40 -5.52 -1.37
C GLN A 29 -8.93 -5.33 -0.98
N ILE A 30 -8.41 -4.10 -1.08
CA ILE A 30 -7.05 -3.78 -0.66
C ILE A 30 -6.87 -4.05 0.83
N ALA A 31 -7.80 -3.59 1.67
CA ALA A 31 -7.76 -3.82 3.12
C ALA A 31 -7.75 -5.32 3.47
N THR A 32 -8.55 -6.11 2.75
CA THR A 32 -8.64 -7.57 2.92
C THR A 32 -7.32 -8.25 2.54
N VAL A 33 -6.76 -7.93 1.36
CA VAL A 33 -5.47 -8.49 0.91
C VAL A 33 -4.34 -8.11 1.86
N LEU A 34 -4.29 -6.84 2.29
CA LEU A 34 -3.28 -6.40 3.25
C LEU A 34 -3.42 -7.08 4.61
N THR A 35 -4.65 -7.31 5.07
CA THR A 35 -4.92 -8.07 6.30
C THR A 35 -4.40 -9.50 6.18
N TYR A 36 -4.72 -10.18 5.08
CA TYR A 36 -4.26 -11.53 4.82
C TYR A 36 -2.72 -11.63 4.83
N ILE A 37 -2.03 -10.73 4.11
CA ILE A 37 -0.56 -10.71 4.06
C ILE A 37 0.04 -10.48 5.46
N ARG A 38 -0.50 -9.51 6.23
CA ARG A 38 0.00 -9.21 7.59
C ARG A 38 -0.17 -10.37 8.56
N GLN A 39 -1.27 -11.11 8.44
CA GLN A 39 -1.54 -12.27 9.30
C GLN A 39 -0.70 -13.48 8.92
N ASN A 40 -0.42 -13.68 7.63
CA ASN A 40 0.39 -14.80 7.14
C ASN A 40 1.87 -14.72 7.53
N TRP A 41 2.41 -13.54 7.82
CA TRP A 41 3.81 -13.37 8.22
C TRP A 41 4.05 -13.36 9.73
N GLY A 42 3.17 -14.02 10.50
CA GLY A 42 3.53 -14.52 11.83
C GLY A 42 3.20 -13.58 12.99
N VAL A 43 2.39 -12.55 12.77
CA VAL A 43 1.76 -11.80 13.87
C VAL A 43 0.27 -11.85 13.64
N ARG A 44 -0.51 -12.13 14.71
CA ARG A 44 -1.96 -11.83 14.75
C ARG A 44 -2.18 -10.31 14.72
N ALA A 45 -1.65 -9.67 13.69
CA ALA A 45 -1.75 -8.25 13.47
C ALA A 45 -3.22 -7.94 13.27
N SER A 46 -3.66 -6.85 13.89
CA SER A 46 -5.00 -6.32 13.69
C SER A 46 -5.26 -6.13 12.21
N ALA A 47 -6.51 -6.37 11.81
CA ALA A 47 -6.96 -6.13 10.45
C ALA A 47 -6.61 -4.69 10.01
N VAL A 48 -6.31 -4.54 8.72
CA VAL A 48 -6.20 -3.21 8.11
C VAL A 48 -7.60 -2.67 7.93
N ASP A 49 -7.87 -1.49 8.47
CA ASP A 49 -9.16 -0.83 8.30
C ASP A 49 -9.32 -0.31 6.86
N VAL A 50 -10.53 -0.44 6.32
CA VAL A 50 -10.93 0.11 5.02
C VAL A 50 -10.74 1.63 5.03
N GLU A 51 -11.05 2.29 6.15
CA GLU A 51 -10.87 3.74 6.28
C GLU A 51 -9.39 4.15 6.09
N THR A 52 -8.46 3.35 6.63
CA THR A 52 -7.03 3.61 6.45
C THR A 52 -6.62 3.56 4.98
N VAL A 53 -7.19 2.65 4.19
CA VAL A 53 -6.91 2.57 2.74
C VAL A 53 -7.50 3.78 2.02
N SER A 54 -8.74 4.14 2.35
CA SER A 54 -9.43 5.29 1.73
C SER A 54 -8.70 6.60 1.98
N GLN A 55 -8.27 6.84 3.21
CA GLN A 55 -7.48 8.03 3.57
C GLN A 55 -6.17 8.09 2.77
N VAL A 56 -5.48 6.96 2.62
CA VAL A 56 -4.25 6.90 1.82
C VAL A 56 -4.53 7.15 0.34
N ARG A 57 -5.59 6.56 -0.23
CA ARG A 57 -5.99 6.79 -1.62
C ARG A 57 -6.29 8.26 -1.87
N GLN A 58 -7.04 8.92 -1.00
CA GLN A 58 -7.33 10.34 -1.11
C GLN A 58 -6.07 11.21 -1.00
N ALA A 59 -5.21 10.91 -0.02
CA ALA A 59 -3.96 11.66 0.21
C ALA A 59 -2.94 11.52 -0.93
N THR A 60 -3.08 10.48 -1.76
CA THR A 60 -2.13 10.15 -2.84
C THR A 60 -2.75 10.12 -4.22
N ARG A 61 -3.99 10.59 -4.39
CA ARG A 61 -4.76 10.53 -5.64
C ARG A 61 -4.06 11.16 -6.85
N ASP A 62 -3.20 12.15 -6.61
CA ASP A 62 -2.49 12.89 -7.66
C ASP A 62 -1.15 12.22 -8.02
N ARG A 63 -0.81 11.10 -7.37
CA ARG A 63 0.43 10.36 -7.63
C ARG A 63 0.23 9.40 -8.80
N ILE A 64 1.08 9.55 -9.81
CA ILE A 64 1.06 8.70 -11.03
C ILE A 64 2.30 7.80 -11.08
N LYS A 65 3.39 8.20 -10.42
CA LYS A 65 4.67 7.46 -10.45
C LYS A 65 4.71 6.43 -9.32
N PRO A 66 5.22 5.21 -9.57
CA PRO A 66 5.44 4.24 -8.51
C PRO A 66 6.39 4.76 -7.43
N TRP A 67 6.29 4.23 -6.22
CA TRP A 67 7.14 4.64 -5.10
C TRP A 67 8.58 4.16 -5.27
N THR A 68 9.55 5.00 -4.89
CA THR A 68 10.94 4.56 -4.69
C THR A 68 11.16 4.12 -3.24
N GLU A 69 12.23 3.35 -3.00
CA GLU A 69 12.60 2.96 -1.64
C GLU A 69 12.85 4.18 -0.75
N GLU A 70 13.54 5.19 -1.26
CA GLU A 70 13.89 6.40 -0.51
C GLU A 70 12.65 7.20 -0.09
N GLU A 71 11.63 7.27 -0.94
CA GLU A 71 10.36 7.93 -0.62
C GLU A 71 9.62 7.17 0.49
N LEU A 72 9.54 5.84 0.40
CA LEU A 72 8.88 5.02 1.41
C LEU A 72 9.60 5.07 2.75
N GLN A 73 10.94 5.08 2.75
CA GLN A 73 11.73 5.23 3.97
C GLN A 73 11.49 6.57 4.66
N LYS A 74 11.28 7.65 3.90
CA LYS A 74 10.91 8.96 4.47
C LYS A 74 9.54 8.92 5.15
N LEU A 75 8.59 8.13 4.65
CA LEU A 75 7.28 7.95 5.28
C LEU A 75 7.34 7.15 6.59
N LEU A 76 8.30 6.22 6.72
CA LEU A 76 8.48 5.40 7.94
C LEU A 76 9.20 6.15 9.07
N LYS A 77 10.03 7.14 8.72
CA LYS A 77 10.80 7.95 9.68
C LYS A 77 10.01 9.13 10.26
N LYS A 78 8.77 9.32 9.82
CA LYS A 78 7.88 10.41 10.20
C LYS A 78 6.84 9.89 11.19
#